data_AF-A0A3Q0SP59-F1
#
_entry.id   AF-A0A3Q0SP59-F1
#
_cell.length_a   1.000
_cell.length_b   1.000
_cell.length_c   1.000
_cell.angle_alpha   90.00
_cell.angle_beta   90.00
_cell.angle_gamma   90.00
#
_symmetry.space_group_name_H-M   'P 1'
#
loop_
_entity.id
_entity.type
_entity.pdbx_description
1 polymer ?
#
loop_
_entity_poly.entity_id
_entity_poly.type
_entity_poly.pdbx_seq_one_letter_code
_entity_poly.pdbx_strand_id
1 'polypeptide(L)'
;MLFSQYDEKGLFQRYSPGLELVYTEPEADEDLPSKITSRFNFTERDLDRHVDFNIRGDDVMVFLHIQKTGGTTFGRHLVKNIQLEQPCDCMPGQRKCTCHRPGRAESWLFSRFSTGWSCGLHADWTELTSCVPVVMNKRDKKNAPKSKSHLSPTHAVSVETNNTSKYINYNRILETNFYYITMLRDPVSRYLSEWKHVQRGATWKTALHMCDGRPPTQDELPACYSGEDWTGVPLPDFMNCPSNLANNRQATSPTCCSSRPGMAG
;
A
#
# COMPACT_ATOMS: atom_id res chain seq x y z
N MET A 1 -4.43 -22.36 25.23
CA MET A 1 -4.56 -21.07 25.94
C MET A 1 -5.52 -20.21 25.11
N LEU A 2 -6.82 -20.48 25.07
CA LEU A 2 -7.86 -20.30 26.10
C LEU A 2 -7.79 -18.92 26.76
N PHE A 3 -8.70 -18.03 26.34
CA PHE A 3 -9.75 -17.54 27.25
C PHE A 3 -11.08 -17.54 26.48
N SER A 4 -11.98 -18.39 26.99
CA SER A 4 -13.42 -18.38 26.76
C SER A 4 -14.03 -17.77 28.01
N GLN A 5 -15.04 -16.91 27.84
CA GLN A 5 -16.12 -16.82 28.82
C GLN A 5 -17.43 -16.70 28.04
N TYR A 6 -18.26 -17.71 28.26
CA TYR A 6 -19.65 -17.84 27.86
C TYR A 6 -20.52 -17.24 28.98
N ASP A 7 -21.63 -16.60 28.62
CA ASP A 7 -22.94 -16.84 29.25
C ASP A 7 -24.01 -16.24 28.31
N GLU A 8 -24.79 -17.09 27.64
CA GLU A 8 -26.11 -17.60 28.07
C GLU A 8 -27.25 -16.60 27.86
N LYS A 9 -27.93 -16.75 26.72
CA LYS A 9 -29.36 -17.10 26.65
C LYS A 9 -29.75 -17.33 25.20
N GLY A 10 -29.88 -18.60 24.84
CA GLY A 10 -30.58 -19.00 23.63
C GLY A 10 -32.08 -18.80 23.82
N LEU A 11 -32.73 -18.25 22.80
CA LEU A 11 -34.12 -18.62 22.51
C LEU A 11 -34.31 -18.59 20.99
N PHE A 12 -34.44 -19.79 20.43
CA PHE A 12 -34.95 -20.01 19.09
C PHE A 12 -36.45 -19.70 19.11
N GLN A 13 -36.96 -18.82 18.25
CA GLN A 13 -38.39 -18.76 17.99
C GLN A 13 -38.69 -18.54 16.49
N ARG A 14 -39.61 -19.38 16.01
CA ARG A 14 -40.04 -19.61 14.63
C ARG A 14 -40.70 -18.39 13.99
N TYR A 15 -40.59 -18.32 12.66
CA TYR A 15 -41.28 -17.43 11.73
C TYR A 15 -42.82 -17.50 11.77
N SER A 16 -43.46 -16.34 11.66
CA SER A 16 -44.64 -16.10 10.79
C SER A 16 -44.80 -14.59 10.49
N PRO A 17 -45.39 -14.21 9.34
CA PRO A 17 -45.14 -12.94 8.67
C PRO A 17 -46.25 -11.90 8.89
N GLY A 18 -45.86 -10.64 9.09
CA GLY A 18 -46.76 -9.49 9.01
C GLY A 18 -46.59 -8.49 10.14
N LEU A 19 -45.72 -7.49 9.95
CA LEU A 19 -45.87 -6.16 10.53
C LEU A 19 -44.94 -5.18 9.80
N GLU A 20 -45.47 -4.01 9.40
CA GLU A 20 -44.76 -2.91 8.75
C GLU A 20 -43.50 -2.49 9.53
N LEU A 21 -42.35 -2.48 8.86
CA LEU A 21 -41.13 -1.86 9.38
C LEU A 21 -41.23 -0.34 9.18
N VAL A 22 -41.70 0.35 10.21
CA VAL A 22 -41.40 1.76 10.41
C VAL A 22 -39.89 1.85 10.61
N TYR A 23 -39.18 2.41 9.64
CA TYR A 23 -37.75 2.73 9.77
C TYR A 23 -37.60 3.84 10.82
N THR A 24 -37.27 3.45 12.04
CA THR A 24 -36.74 4.39 13.03
C THR A 24 -35.27 4.62 12.67
N GLU A 25 -34.93 5.85 12.28
CA GLU A 25 -33.53 6.24 12.09
C GLU A 25 -32.75 6.04 13.40
N PRO A 26 -31.52 5.48 13.38
CA PRO A 26 -30.73 5.34 14.59
C PRO A 26 -30.39 6.73 15.14
N GLU A 27 -30.75 6.96 16.40
CA GLU A 27 -30.33 8.13 17.16
C GLU A 27 -28.79 8.26 17.12
N ALA A 28 -28.31 9.45 16.86
CA ALA A 28 -26.88 9.74 16.75
C ALA A 28 -26.18 9.46 18.08
N ASP A 29 -25.08 8.70 18.07
CA ASP A 29 -24.20 8.51 19.22
C ASP A 29 -23.75 9.87 19.79
N GLU A 30 -24.24 10.20 20.99
CA GLU A 30 -24.00 11.46 21.72
C GLU A 30 -22.55 11.62 22.24
N ASP A 31 -21.64 10.66 21.96
CA ASP A 31 -20.23 10.67 22.40
C ASP A 31 -19.21 10.97 21.27
N LEU A 32 -19.67 11.26 20.05
CA LEU A 32 -18.81 11.79 18.98
C LEU A 32 -18.77 13.32 19.10
N PRO A 33 -17.59 13.99 19.10
CA PRO A 33 -17.54 15.44 19.17
C PRO A 33 -18.43 16.02 18.06
N SER A 34 -19.49 16.66 18.52
CA SER A 34 -20.53 17.27 17.72
C SER A 34 -19.91 18.31 16.78
N LYS A 35 -20.37 18.28 15.53
CA LYS A 35 -19.97 19.08 14.36
C LYS A 35 -18.64 18.70 13.69
N ILE A 36 -18.77 18.04 12.54
CA ILE A 36 -17.92 18.30 11.38
C ILE A 36 -18.04 19.81 11.09
N THR A 37 -17.06 20.60 11.53
CA THR A 37 -17.13 22.07 11.55
C THR A 37 -16.85 22.74 10.19
N SER A 38 -16.50 21.97 9.17
CA SER A 38 -16.37 22.47 7.80
C SER A 38 -16.44 21.30 6.81
N ARG A 39 -17.36 21.35 5.86
CA ARG A 39 -17.35 20.46 4.69
C ARG A 39 -16.64 21.21 3.57
N PHE A 40 -15.50 20.69 3.12
CA PHE A 40 -14.84 21.22 1.94
C PHE A 40 -15.71 20.97 0.70
N ASN A 41 -15.74 21.94 -0.21
CA ASN A 41 -16.59 21.87 -1.40
C ASN A 41 -15.84 21.12 -2.52
N PHE A 42 -16.00 19.80 -2.55
CA PHE A 42 -15.42 18.94 -3.58
C PHE A 42 -16.20 19.07 -4.90
N THR A 43 -15.48 18.99 -6.03
CA THR A 43 -16.13 18.93 -7.34
C THR A 43 -16.67 17.52 -7.61
N GLU A 44 -17.60 17.38 -8.56
CA GLU A 44 -18.07 16.06 -8.99
C GLU A 44 -16.90 15.16 -9.44
N ARG A 45 -15.90 15.75 -10.12
CA ARG A 45 -14.65 15.09 -10.50
C ARG A 45 -13.79 14.67 -9.33
N ASP A 46 -14.01 15.16 -8.10
CA ASP A 46 -13.29 14.72 -6.90
C ASP A 46 -13.98 13.53 -6.21
N LEU A 47 -15.30 13.44 -6.37
CA LEU A 47 -16.14 12.42 -5.74
C LEU A 47 -16.33 11.21 -6.65
N ASP A 48 -16.49 11.42 -7.95
CA ASP A 48 -16.66 10.34 -8.91
C ASP A 48 -15.29 9.71 -9.23
N ARG A 49 -15.18 8.43 -8.89
CA ARG A 49 -14.02 7.58 -9.14
C ARG A 49 -14.48 6.32 -9.88
N HIS A 50 -15.18 6.52 -10.98
CA HIS A 50 -15.47 5.42 -11.90
C HIS A 50 -14.22 5.04 -12.69
N VAL A 51 -13.78 3.79 -12.54
CA VAL A 51 -12.60 3.25 -13.23
C VAL A 51 -13.02 1.98 -13.96
N ASP A 52 -12.88 2.00 -15.29
CA ASP A 52 -13.16 0.84 -16.13
C ASP A 52 -11.93 -0.08 -16.16
N PHE A 53 -11.70 -0.78 -15.04
CA PHE A 53 -10.48 -1.56 -14.83
C PHE A 53 -10.46 -2.84 -15.67
N ASN A 54 -9.57 -2.89 -16.67
CA ASN A 54 -9.42 -4.03 -17.55
C ASN A 54 -8.33 -5.00 -17.05
N ILE A 55 -8.72 -5.95 -16.20
CA ILE A 55 -7.81 -7.00 -15.69
C ILE A 55 -7.17 -7.84 -16.80
N ARG A 56 -7.87 -8.02 -17.92
CA ARG A 56 -7.36 -8.74 -19.10
C ARG A 56 -6.52 -7.87 -20.01
N GLY A 57 -6.47 -6.55 -19.81
CA GLY A 57 -5.63 -5.58 -20.51
C GLY A 57 -4.28 -5.42 -19.82
N ASP A 58 -3.73 -4.21 -19.83
CA ASP A 58 -2.44 -3.90 -19.19
C ASP A 58 -2.58 -3.12 -17.88
N ASP A 59 -3.80 -2.89 -17.40
CA ASP A 59 -4.08 -2.14 -16.17
C ASP A 59 -3.50 -2.82 -14.92
N VAL A 60 -2.87 -2.03 -14.05
CA VAL A 60 -2.24 -2.50 -12.80
C VAL A 60 -2.79 -1.72 -11.62
N MET A 61 -3.32 -2.43 -10.63
CA MET A 61 -3.65 -1.84 -9.33
C MET A 61 -2.40 -1.82 -8.44
N VAL A 62 -2.09 -0.68 -7.83
CA VAL A 62 -0.92 -0.48 -6.96
C VAL A 62 -1.37 -0.13 -5.56
N PHE A 63 -1.10 -1.00 -4.59
CA PHE A 63 -1.44 -0.73 -3.19
C PHE A 63 -0.27 -0.12 -2.42
N LEU A 64 -0.39 1.17 -2.11
CA LEU A 64 0.53 1.92 -1.24
C LEU A 64 0.19 1.61 0.23
N HIS A 65 1.04 0.84 0.90
CA HIS A 65 0.80 0.37 2.26
C HIS A 65 1.52 1.25 3.29
N ILE A 66 0.81 2.27 3.80
CA ILE A 66 1.29 3.10 4.91
C ILE A 66 1.29 2.29 6.22
N GLN A 67 2.33 2.42 7.03
CA GLN A 67 2.41 1.73 8.32
C GLN A 67 1.21 2.08 9.21
N LYS A 68 0.63 1.04 9.82
CA LYS A 68 -0.37 1.11 10.90
C LYS A 68 -1.75 1.65 10.48
N THR A 69 -2.06 1.65 9.19
CA THR A 69 -3.37 2.01 8.65
C THR A 69 -4.28 0.80 8.36
N GLY A 70 -3.96 -0.37 8.92
CA GLY A 70 -4.73 -1.60 8.66
C GLY A 70 -4.42 -2.27 7.32
N GLY A 71 -3.40 -1.80 6.58
CA GLY A 71 -3.07 -2.32 5.25
C GLY A 71 -2.68 -3.79 5.19
N THR A 72 -2.33 -4.43 6.31
CA THR A 72 -2.15 -5.89 6.35
C THR A 72 -3.48 -6.64 6.17
N THR A 73 -4.57 -6.16 6.74
CA THR A 73 -5.90 -6.75 6.57
C THR A 73 -6.43 -6.43 5.18
N PHE A 74 -6.40 -5.16 4.79
CA PHE A 74 -6.85 -4.72 3.46
C PHE A 74 -6.09 -5.44 2.33
N GLY A 75 -4.77 -5.50 2.40
CA GLY A 75 -3.95 -6.20 1.41
C GLY A 75 -4.23 -7.71 1.32
N ARG A 76 -4.69 -8.36 2.40
CA ARG A 76 -5.15 -9.76 2.34
C ARG A 76 -6.48 -9.88 1.60
N HIS A 77 -7.40 -8.94 1.81
CA HIS A 77 -8.66 -8.92 1.06
C HIS A 77 -8.42 -8.75 -0.45
N LEU A 78 -7.45 -7.93 -0.86
CA LEU A 78 -7.10 -7.77 -2.27
C LEU A 78 -6.70 -9.08 -2.96
N VAL A 79 -6.02 -9.99 -2.24
CA VAL A 79 -5.52 -11.25 -2.81
C VAL A 79 -6.42 -12.46 -2.56
N LYS A 80 -7.42 -12.36 -1.66
CA LYS A 80 -8.27 -13.50 -1.25
C LYS A 80 -9.77 -13.28 -1.37
N ASN A 81 -10.25 -12.03 -1.42
CA ASN A 81 -11.67 -11.73 -1.24
C ASN A 81 -12.28 -10.95 -2.42
N ILE A 82 -11.54 -10.74 -3.51
CA ILE A 82 -12.08 -10.21 -4.75
C ILE A 82 -12.61 -11.38 -5.59
N GLN A 83 -13.83 -11.25 -6.09
CA GLN A 83 -14.41 -12.22 -7.02
C GLN A 83 -13.79 -12.01 -8.39
N LEU A 84 -12.98 -12.97 -8.84
CA LEU A 84 -12.22 -12.90 -10.10
C LEU A 84 -12.48 -14.15 -10.93
N GLU A 85 -12.47 -14.00 -12.26
CA GLU A 85 -12.46 -15.13 -13.20
C GLU A 85 -11.30 -16.09 -12.89
N GLN A 86 -10.12 -15.52 -12.61
CA GLN A 86 -8.94 -16.25 -12.16
C GLN A 86 -8.48 -15.68 -10.80
N PRO A 87 -8.77 -16.37 -9.68
CA PRO A 87 -8.31 -15.95 -8.35
C PRO A 87 -6.78 -15.97 -8.24
N CYS A 88 -6.24 -15.22 -7.26
CA CYS A 88 -4.82 -15.33 -6.93
C CYS A 88 -4.49 -16.69 -6.32
N ASP A 89 -3.35 -17.27 -6.68
CA ASP A 89 -2.84 -18.50 -6.07
C ASP A 89 -2.02 -18.19 -4.81
N CYS A 90 -2.53 -18.56 -3.64
CA CYS A 90 -1.93 -18.29 -2.33
C CYS A 90 -1.53 -19.61 -1.63
N MET A 91 -0.34 -20.11 -1.91
CA MET A 91 0.16 -21.34 -1.27
C MET A 91 0.34 -21.22 0.25
N PRO A 92 -0.09 -22.23 1.05
CA PRO A 92 0.19 -22.27 2.48
C PRO A 92 1.68 -22.16 2.78
N GLY A 93 2.03 -21.40 3.83
CA GLY A 93 3.44 -21.13 4.19
C GLY A 93 4.11 -20.03 3.37
N GLN A 94 3.57 -19.65 2.21
CA GLN A 94 4.06 -18.49 1.46
C GLN A 94 3.39 -17.20 1.93
N ARG A 95 4.20 -16.16 2.13
CA ARG A 95 3.71 -14.82 2.48
C ARG A 95 3.22 -14.02 1.26
N LYS A 96 3.41 -14.55 0.05
CA LYS A 96 3.13 -13.89 -1.22
C LYS A 96 2.25 -14.81 -2.07
N CYS A 97 1.23 -14.26 -2.67
CA CYS A 97 0.35 -14.91 -3.62
C CYS A 97 0.74 -14.54 -5.05
N THR A 98 0.34 -15.38 -6.01
CA THR A 98 0.53 -15.16 -7.44
C THR A 98 -0.78 -14.64 -8.02
N CYS A 99 -0.85 -13.33 -8.30
CA CYS A 99 -2.04 -12.65 -8.82
C CYS A 99 -1.87 -12.35 -10.32
N HIS A 100 -2.03 -13.37 -11.14
CA HIS A 100 -1.86 -13.27 -12.58
C HIS A 100 -3.16 -12.91 -13.30
N ARG A 101 -3.04 -12.27 -14.46
CA ARG A 101 -4.16 -12.02 -15.37
C ARG A 101 -4.72 -13.35 -15.90
N PRO A 102 -6.01 -13.42 -16.27
CA PRO A 102 -6.56 -14.58 -16.95
C PRO A 102 -5.77 -14.88 -18.23
N GLY A 103 -5.19 -16.09 -18.32
CA GLY A 103 -4.45 -16.56 -19.49
C GLY A 103 -3.05 -15.94 -19.72
N ARG A 104 -2.55 -15.05 -18.84
CA ARG A 104 -1.19 -14.46 -18.96
C ARG A 104 -0.42 -14.56 -17.65
N ALA A 105 0.89 -14.84 -17.71
CA ALA A 105 1.78 -14.90 -16.54
C ALA A 105 2.27 -13.50 -16.08
N GLU A 106 1.39 -12.51 -16.19
CA GLU A 106 1.65 -11.10 -15.89
C GLU A 106 0.80 -10.70 -14.68
N SER A 107 1.35 -9.89 -13.77
CA SER A 107 0.63 -9.50 -12.55
C SER A 107 -0.27 -8.29 -12.79
N TRP A 108 -1.53 -8.33 -12.36
CA TRP A 108 -2.45 -7.18 -12.38
C TRP A 108 -2.44 -6.38 -11.07
N LEU A 109 -1.82 -6.91 -10.01
CA LEU A 109 -1.75 -6.30 -8.69
C LEU A 109 -0.31 -6.14 -8.23
N PHE A 110 0.10 -4.90 -7.92
CA PHE A 110 1.34 -4.58 -7.24
C PHE A 110 1.07 -4.30 -5.76
N SER A 111 1.54 -5.19 -4.88
CA SER A 111 1.35 -5.07 -3.43
C SER A 111 2.36 -5.93 -2.67
N ARG A 112 2.47 -5.72 -1.36
CA ARG A 112 3.23 -6.61 -0.46
C ARG A 112 2.85 -8.09 -0.63
N PHE A 113 1.55 -8.39 -0.78
CA PHE A 113 1.06 -9.77 -0.83
C PHE A 113 1.05 -10.38 -2.23
N SER A 114 1.33 -9.62 -3.29
CA SER A 114 1.41 -10.13 -4.66
C SER A 114 2.83 -10.05 -5.24
N THR A 115 3.41 -8.85 -5.25
CA THR A 115 4.74 -8.58 -5.82
C THR A 115 5.83 -8.52 -4.76
N GLY A 116 5.47 -8.46 -3.47
CA GLY A 116 6.42 -8.27 -2.37
C GLY A 116 6.92 -6.82 -2.27
N TRP A 117 8.00 -6.62 -1.53
CA TRP A 117 8.65 -5.31 -1.38
C TRP A 117 9.60 -4.99 -2.54
N SER A 118 9.11 -5.11 -3.78
CA SER A 118 9.97 -4.98 -4.97
C SER A 118 10.51 -3.56 -5.20
N CYS A 119 9.89 -2.56 -4.57
CA CYS A 119 10.32 -1.15 -4.62
C CYS A 119 10.78 -0.62 -3.26
N GLY A 120 11.09 -1.50 -2.30
CA GLY A 120 11.45 -1.12 -0.93
C GLY A 120 10.40 -1.49 0.10
N LEU A 121 10.84 -1.61 1.36
CA LEU A 121 9.97 -1.91 2.49
C LEU A 121 9.10 -0.69 2.80
N HIS A 122 7.77 -0.84 2.67
CA HIS A 122 6.81 0.24 2.84
C HIS A 122 7.11 1.47 1.97
N ALA A 123 7.44 1.21 0.70
CA ALA A 123 7.70 2.24 -0.29
C ALA A 123 6.59 3.29 -0.33
N ASP A 124 6.97 4.56 -0.30
CA ASP A 124 6.05 5.70 -0.34
C ASP A 124 5.64 6.09 -1.76
N TRP A 125 4.89 7.19 -1.92
CA TRP A 125 4.43 7.66 -3.22
C TRP A 125 5.58 7.96 -4.19
N THR A 126 6.65 8.60 -3.70
CA THR A 126 7.81 8.99 -4.50
C THR A 126 8.58 7.76 -4.98
N GLU A 127 8.74 6.78 -4.08
CA GLU A 127 9.41 5.52 -4.42
C GLU A 127 8.58 4.68 -5.40
N LEU A 128 7.26 4.56 -5.18
CA LEU A 128 6.41 3.73 -6.01
C LEU A 128 6.24 4.29 -7.42
N THR A 129 5.99 5.60 -7.56
CA THR A 129 5.78 6.23 -8.88
C THR A 129 7.01 6.17 -9.77
N SER A 130 8.22 6.23 -9.20
CA SER A 130 9.47 6.09 -9.94
C SER A 130 9.87 4.62 -10.22
N CYS A 131 9.49 3.69 -9.33
CA CYS A 131 9.93 2.29 -9.41
C CYS A 131 8.95 1.32 -10.10
N VAL A 132 7.65 1.43 -9.82
CA VAL A 132 6.64 0.44 -10.25
C VAL A 132 6.60 0.24 -11.77
N PRO A 133 6.59 1.30 -12.61
CA PRO A 133 6.56 1.11 -14.06
C PRO A 133 7.75 0.31 -14.59
N VAL A 134 8.93 0.52 -14.00
CA VAL A 134 10.17 -0.19 -14.36
C VAL A 134 10.12 -1.64 -13.92
N VAL A 135 9.62 -1.93 -12.72
CA VAL A 135 9.56 -3.29 -12.16
C VAL A 135 8.56 -4.16 -12.89
N MET A 136 7.36 -3.63 -13.19
CA MET A 136 6.31 -4.40 -13.85
C MET A 136 6.73 -4.83 -15.25
N ASN A 137 7.29 -3.92 -16.06
CA ASN A 137 7.81 -4.26 -17.39
C ASN A 137 8.94 -5.32 -17.36
N LYS A 138 9.82 -5.27 -16.35
CA LYS A 138 10.91 -6.26 -16.21
C LYS A 138 10.42 -7.65 -15.81
N ARG A 139 9.39 -7.75 -14.96
CA ARG A 139 8.88 -9.04 -14.47
C ARG A 139 8.11 -9.81 -15.53
N ASP A 140 7.32 -9.11 -16.32
CA ASP A 140 6.51 -9.73 -17.38
C ASP A 140 7.41 -10.42 -18.42
N LYS A 141 8.55 -9.82 -18.77
CA LYS A 141 9.55 -10.45 -19.67
C LYS A 141 10.21 -11.70 -19.10
N LYS A 142 10.35 -11.80 -17.78
CA LYS A 142 10.95 -12.97 -17.12
C LYS A 142 9.96 -14.15 -17.06
N ASN A 143 8.67 -13.84 -16.99
CA ASN A 143 7.60 -14.81 -16.84
C ASN A 143 6.93 -15.20 -18.18
N ALA A 144 7.17 -14.45 -19.26
CA ALA A 144 6.72 -14.82 -20.59
C ALA A 144 7.38 -16.14 -21.05
N PRO A 145 6.61 -17.09 -21.63
CA PRO A 145 7.21 -18.24 -22.29
C PRO A 145 8.11 -17.75 -23.42
N LYS A 146 9.35 -18.25 -23.49
CA LYS A 146 10.33 -17.91 -24.54
C LYS A 146 9.86 -18.43 -25.90
N SER A 147 8.89 -17.75 -26.51
CA SER A 147 8.58 -17.91 -27.92
C SER A 147 9.63 -17.16 -28.74
N LYS A 148 10.41 -17.90 -29.53
CA LYS A 148 11.27 -17.31 -30.56
C LYS A 148 10.37 -16.85 -31.71
N SER A 149 9.99 -15.58 -31.74
CA SER A 149 9.48 -14.96 -32.96
C SER A 149 10.44 -13.86 -33.42
N HIS A 150 11.01 -14.09 -34.60
CA HIS A 150 11.68 -13.06 -35.38
C HIS A 150 10.64 -11.99 -35.74
N LEU A 151 10.87 -10.75 -35.31
CA LEU A 151 10.20 -9.60 -35.92
C LEU A 151 11.22 -8.48 -36.15
N SER A 152 11.26 -8.03 -37.40
CA SER A 152 12.22 -7.08 -37.96
C SER A 152 12.12 -5.69 -37.33
N PRO A 153 13.23 -4.95 -37.20
CA PRO A 153 13.21 -3.62 -36.62
C PRO A 153 12.89 -2.58 -37.68
N THR A 154 11.81 -1.83 -37.51
CA THR A 154 11.69 -0.51 -38.14
C THR A 154 11.48 0.54 -37.04
N HIS A 155 12.44 1.46 -36.98
CA HIS A 155 12.52 2.65 -36.12
C HIS A 155 12.94 2.43 -34.66
N ALA A 156 14.23 2.12 -34.46
CA ALA A 156 14.92 2.35 -33.19
C ALA A 156 16.09 3.32 -33.43
N VAL A 157 16.10 4.46 -32.72
CA VAL A 157 17.24 5.37 -32.67
C VAL A 157 18.28 4.78 -31.73
N SER A 158 19.48 4.53 -32.23
CA SER A 158 20.61 3.96 -31.50
C SER A 158 21.40 5.03 -30.77
N VAL A 159 21.52 4.91 -29.44
CA VAL A 159 22.64 5.49 -28.68
C VAL A 159 23.50 4.32 -28.22
N GLU A 160 24.71 4.23 -28.78
CA GLU A 160 25.68 3.19 -28.46
C GLU A 160 26.30 3.41 -27.09
N THR A 161 26.10 2.48 -26.16
CA THR A 161 27.12 2.09 -25.17
C THR A 161 26.98 0.60 -24.86
N ASN A 162 28.12 -0.07 -24.68
CA ASN A 162 28.32 -1.51 -24.84
C ASN A 162 27.68 -2.41 -23.75
N ASN A 163 27.16 -3.56 -24.22
CA ASN A 163 27.04 -4.86 -23.56
C ASN A 163 26.16 -5.04 -22.31
N THR A 164 24.84 -4.93 -22.50
CA THR A 164 23.83 -5.98 -22.25
C THR A 164 22.48 -5.38 -22.59
N SER A 165 21.97 -5.62 -23.80
CA SER A 165 20.72 -5.00 -24.28
C SER A 165 19.48 -5.46 -23.49
N LYS A 166 19.24 -4.81 -22.35
CA LYS A 166 17.92 -4.70 -21.71
C LYS A 166 17.17 -3.57 -22.40
N TYR A 167 16.60 -3.82 -23.58
CA TYR A 167 15.64 -2.89 -24.16
C TYR A 167 14.41 -2.83 -23.25
N ILE A 168 14.28 -1.75 -22.49
CA ILE A 168 13.01 -1.40 -21.81
C ILE A 168 12.05 -1.04 -22.94
N ASN A 169 10.90 -1.73 -23.03
CA ASN A 169 9.89 -1.34 -24.02
C ASN A 169 9.15 -0.13 -23.44
N TYR A 170 9.57 1.07 -23.83
CA TYR A 170 8.99 2.33 -23.38
C TYR A 170 7.55 2.50 -23.86
N ASN A 171 7.19 2.00 -25.05
CA ASN A 171 5.81 2.08 -25.55
C ASN A 171 4.83 1.36 -24.62
N ARG A 172 5.18 0.16 -24.16
CA ARG A 172 4.36 -0.57 -23.18
C ARG A 172 4.25 0.16 -21.84
N ILE A 173 5.30 0.84 -21.36
CA ILE A 173 5.24 1.63 -20.12
C ILE A 173 4.26 2.80 -20.26
N LEU A 174 4.24 3.44 -21.43
CA LEU A 174 3.35 4.56 -21.72
C LEU A 174 1.88 4.12 -21.88
N GLU A 175 1.64 2.87 -22.28
CA GLU A 175 0.29 2.31 -22.48
C GLU A 175 -0.29 1.61 -21.23
N THR A 176 0.53 1.36 -20.20
CA THR A 176 0.10 0.68 -18.96
C THR A 176 -0.55 1.68 -18.00
N ASN A 177 -1.80 1.48 -17.63
CA ASN A 177 -2.47 2.30 -16.62
C ASN A 177 -2.16 1.79 -15.20
N PHE A 178 -1.74 2.69 -14.31
CA PHE A 178 -1.48 2.38 -12.90
C PHE A 178 -2.52 3.05 -11.99
N TYR A 179 -3.29 2.25 -11.26
CA TYR A 179 -4.33 2.71 -10.34
C TYR A 179 -3.85 2.57 -8.90
N TYR A 180 -3.45 3.69 -8.32
CA TYR A 180 -2.94 3.73 -6.96
C TYR A 180 -4.06 3.80 -5.93
N ILE A 181 -3.99 2.94 -4.92
CA ILE A 181 -4.91 2.91 -3.79
C ILE A 181 -4.13 2.88 -2.48
N THR A 182 -4.73 3.38 -1.41
CA THR A 182 -4.13 3.41 -0.07
C THR A 182 -5.21 3.30 1.01
N MET A 183 -4.77 3.12 2.25
CA MET A 183 -5.62 3.19 3.44
C MET A 183 -5.06 4.27 4.36
N LEU A 184 -5.93 5.15 4.83
CA LEU A 184 -5.65 6.14 5.85
C LEU A 184 -6.29 5.74 7.19
N ARG A 185 -5.81 6.36 8.27
CA ARG A 185 -6.33 6.18 9.62
C ARG A 185 -6.23 7.49 10.39
N ASP A 186 -7.12 7.68 11.36
CA ASP A 186 -6.99 8.74 12.37
C ASP A 186 -5.52 8.89 12.85
N PRO A 187 -4.92 10.09 12.74
CA PRO A 187 -3.50 10.29 13.01
C PRO A 187 -3.07 9.85 14.41
N VAL A 188 -3.88 10.10 15.45
CA VAL A 188 -3.55 9.75 16.84
C VAL A 188 -3.52 8.24 17.01
N SER A 189 -4.59 7.55 16.60
CA SER A 189 -4.70 6.09 16.65
C SER A 189 -3.60 5.40 15.85
N ARG A 190 -3.26 5.95 14.69
CA ARG A 190 -2.17 5.45 13.84
C ARG A 190 -0.80 5.64 14.50
N TYR A 191 -0.54 6.82 15.08
CA TYR A 191 0.71 7.16 15.76
C TYR A 191 0.94 6.27 16.99
N LEU A 192 -0.06 6.15 17.87
CA LEU A 192 0.01 5.28 19.05
C LEU A 192 0.17 3.80 18.66
N SER A 193 -0.48 3.37 17.57
CA SER A 193 -0.30 2.02 17.03
C SER A 193 1.13 1.79 16.52
N GLU A 194 1.78 2.82 15.99
CA GLU A 194 3.18 2.78 15.58
C GLU A 194 4.11 2.69 16.78
N TRP A 195 3.94 3.58 17.75
CA TRP A 195 4.68 3.56 19.01
C TRP A 195 4.64 2.18 19.66
N LYS A 196 3.44 1.59 19.84
CA LYS A 196 3.32 0.24 20.41
C LYS A 196 4.00 -0.85 19.60
N HIS A 197 4.14 -0.67 18.29
CA HIS A 197 4.85 -1.64 17.45
C HIS A 197 6.36 -1.48 17.59
N VAL A 198 6.85 -0.24 17.62
CA VAL A 198 8.26 0.11 17.84
C VAL A 198 8.73 -0.31 19.22
N GLN A 199 7.92 -0.07 20.25
CA GLN A 199 8.15 -0.52 21.62
C GLN A 199 8.36 -2.05 21.73
N ARG A 200 7.88 -2.83 20.74
CA ARG A 200 8.07 -4.28 20.64
C ARG A 200 9.16 -4.70 19.63
N GLY A 201 10.04 -3.78 19.22
CA GLY A 201 11.21 -4.06 18.37
C GLY A 201 11.04 -3.79 16.87
N ALA A 202 9.93 -3.17 16.44
CA ALA A 202 9.80 -2.79 15.02
C ALA A 202 10.68 -1.58 14.69
N THR A 203 11.57 -1.70 13.69
CA THR A 203 12.49 -0.61 13.32
C THR A 203 12.34 -0.07 11.90
N TRP A 204 11.67 -0.81 11.00
CA TRP A 204 11.58 -0.52 9.56
C TRP A 204 12.90 -0.06 8.90
N LYS A 205 14.05 -0.41 9.49
CA LYS A 205 15.39 0.12 9.15
C LYS A 205 15.88 -0.22 7.75
N THR A 206 15.20 -1.14 7.06
CA THR A 206 15.49 -1.52 5.67
C THR A 206 14.60 -0.77 4.66
N ALA A 207 13.81 0.21 5.10
CA ALA A 207 13.14 1.14 4.20
C ALA A 207 14.21 2.01 3.52
N LEU A 208 14.08 2.23 2.21
CA LEU A 208 15.11 2.90 1.42
C LEU A 208 14.99 4.42 1.50
N HIS A 209 13.76 4.93 1.57
CA HIS A 209 13.46 6.36 1.60
C HIS A 209 14.05 7.12 0.39
N MET A 210 14.02 6.48 -0.79
CA MET A 210 14.63 7.03 -1.99
C MET A 210 13.97 8.35 -2.38
N CYS A 211 14.80 9.39 -2.53
CA CYS A 211 14.40 10.65 -3.12
C CYS A 211 15.53 11.20 -4.00
N ASP A 212 15.18 11.86 -5.12
CA ASP A 212 16.15 12.35 -6.10
C ASP A 212 17.18 11.30 -6.55
N GLY A 213 16.75 10.03 -6.62
CA GLY A 213 17.59 8.92 -7.06
C GLY A 213 18.59 8.38 -6.03
N ARG A 214 18.56 8.83 -4.77
CA ARG A 214 19.43 8.34 -3.69
C ARG A 214 18.69 8.13 -2.35
N PRO A 215 19.20 7.29 -1.44
CA PRO A 215 18.72 7.25 -0.06
C PRO A 215 19.22 8.48 0.73
N PRO A 216 18.56 8.82 1.85
CA PRO A 216 19.02 9.90 2.72
C PRO A 216 20.31 9.50 3.44
N THR A 217 21.15 10.48 3.76
CA THR A 217 22.30 10.28 4.66
C THR A 217 21.84 10.22 6.11
N GLN A 218 22.72 9.76 7.01
CA GLN A 218 22.43 9.73 8.45
C GLN A 218 22.24 11.15 9.04
N ASP A 219 22.85 12.16 8.43
CA ASP A 219 22.68 13.56 8.82
C ASP A 219 21.33 14.11 8.38
N GLU A 220 20.83 13.69 7.21
CA GLU A 220 19.52 14.06 6.69
C GLU A 220 18.37 13.35 7.40
N LEU A 221 18.61 12.12 7.88
CA LEU A 221 17.62 11.33 8.59
C LEU A 221 18.24 10.57 9.77
N PRO A 222 18.49 11.25 10.90
CA PRO A 222 19.12 10.63 12.05
C PRO A 222 18.19 9.65 12.76
N ALA A 223 18.75 8.56 13.28
CA ALA A 223 17.99 7.57 14.04
C ALA A 223 17.60 8.11 15.42
N CYS A 224 16.41 7.73 15.89
CA CYS A 224 15.92 8.08 17.23
C CYS A 224 16.45 7.19 18.36
N TYR A 225 17.20 6.14 18.01
CA TYR A 225 17.68 5.13 18.95
C TYR A 225 19.14 4.78 18.64
N SER A 226 19.83 4.29 19.66
CA SER A 226 21.16 3.69 19.53
C SER A 226 21.02 2.15 19.56
N GLY A 227 21.91 1.45 18.85
CA GLY A 227 21.89 -0.01 18.80
C GLY A 227 20.96 -0.59 17.72
N GLU A 228 20.37 -1.76 18.00
CA GLU A 228 19.66 -2.54 16.98
C GLU A 228 18.23 -2.07 16.73
N ASP A 229 17.53 -1.64 17.79
CA ASP A 229 16.13 -1.21 17.77
C ASP A 229 15.79 -0.23 18.91
N TRP A 230 14.50 0.14 18.98
CA TRP A 230 13.94 1.04 19.99
C TRP A 230 12.98 0.31 20.94
N THR A 231 13.28 -0.96 21.26
CA THR A 231 12.47 -1.79 22.15
C THR A 231 12.33 -1.14 23.53
N GLY A 232 11.13 -1.19 24.10
CA GLY A 232 10.85 -0.64 25.42
C GLY A 232 10.64 0.87 25.48
N VAL A 233 10.80 1.61 24.37
CA VAL A 233 10.65 3.08 24.37
C VAL A 233 9.33 3.55 25.00
N PRO A 234 9.37 4.45 26.00
CA PRO A 234 8.16 5.04 26.56
C PRO A 234 7.58 6.10 25.61
N LEU A 235 6.27 6.37 25.70
CA LEU A 235 5.61 7.30 24.78
C LEU A 235 6.24 8.71 24.76
N PRO A 236 6.64 9.31 25.90
CA PRO A 236 7.32 10.62 25.90
C PRO A 236 8.58 10.64 25.04
N ASP A 237 9.46 9.65 25.18
CA ASP A 237 10.70 9.58 24.40
C ASP A 237 10.43 9.35 22.91
N PHE A 238 9.39 8.56 22.59
CA PHE A 238 8.95 8.37 21.21
C PHE A 238 8.50 9.69 20.57
N MET A 239 7.77 10.53 21.30
CA MET A 239 7.30 11.84 20.82
C MET A 239 8.42 12.88 20.76
N ASN A 240 9.39 12.82 21.68
CA ASN A 240 10.45 13.80 21.82
C ASN A 240 11.55 13.68 20.76
N CYS A 241 11.62 12.59 19.99
CA CYS A 241 12.57 12.48 18.89
C CYS A 241 12.12 13.32 17.67
N PRO A 242 12.88 14.36 17.25
CA PRO A 242 12.50 15.23 16.13
C PRO A 242 12.47 14.50 14.77
N SER A 243 13.39 13.55 14.57
CA SER A 243 13.51 12.77 13.34
C SER A 243 12.59 11.55 13.29
N ASN A 244 11.66 11.39 14.25
CA ASN A 244 10.76 10.25 14.27
C ASN A 244 9.89 10.19 12.99
N LEU A 245 10.08 9.13 12.20
CA LEU A 245 9.34 8.91 10.95
C LEU A 245 7.84 8.65 11.16
N ALA A 246 7.40 8.38 12.39
CA ALA A 246 6.00 8.33 12.74
C ALA A 246 5.32 9.71 12.64
N ASN A 247 6.08 10.80 12.83
CA ASN A 247 5.56 12.17 12.74
C ASN A 247 5.09 12.43 11.30
N ASN A 248 3.82 12.84 11.15
CA ASN A 248 3.20 13.17 9.86
C ASN A 248 3.33 12.10 8.76
N ARG A 249 3.49 10.82 9.11
CA ARG A 249 3.73 9.71 8.17
C ARG A 249 2.78 9.67 6.96
N GLN A 250 1.49 9.98 7.16
CA GLN A 250 0.48 9.95 6.09
C GLN A 250 0.56 11.16 5.15
N ALA A 251 1.18 12.26 5.59
CA ALA A 251 1.34 13.48 4.82
C ALA A 251 2.74 13.60 4.18
N THR A 252 3.72 12.80 4.61
CA THR A 252 5.11 12.87 4.11
C THR A 252 5.29 12.29 2.69
N SER A 253 4.22 12.19 1.89
CA SER A 253 4.29 11.97 0.44
C SER A 253 3.70 13.23 -0.21
N PRO A 254 4.51 14.15 -0.75
CA PRO A 254 5.38 13.89 -1.91
C PRO A 254 6.75 14.61 -1.88
N THR A 255 7.21 15.10 -0.73
CA THR A 255 8.43 15.90 -0.61
C THR A 255 9.53 15.08 0.05
N CYS A 256 10.74 15.09 -0.54
CA CYS A 256 11.91 14.43 0.02
C CYS A 256 12.03 14.70 1.53
N CYS A 257 12.49 13.73 2.34
CA CYS A 257 12.66 13.91 3.78
C CYS A 257 13.43 15.19 4.15
N SER A 258 14.29 15.69 3.26
CA SER A 258 14.99 16.97 3.30
C SER A 258 14.12 18.24 3.35
N SER A 259 12.80 18.12 3.17
CA SER A 259 11.86 19.26 3.16
C SER A 259 10.79 19.17 4.25
N ARG A 260 11.05 18.39 5.32
CA ARG A 260 10.25 18.42 6.55
C ARG A 260 10.38 19.81 7.24
N PRO A 261 9.29 20.60 7.38
CA PRO A 261 9.35 21.81 8.18
C PRO A 261 9.60 21.43 9.65
N GLY A 262 10.70 21.95 10.22
CA GLY A 262 11.18 21.63 11.57
C GLY A 262 12.56 20.95 11.65
N MET A 263 13.24 20.72 10.52
CA MET A 263 14.65 20.27 10.50
C MET A 263 15.66 21.40 10.25
N ALA A 264 15.21 22.64 10.09
CA ALA A 264 16.08 23.81 10.03
C ALA A 264 16.00 24.55 11.38
N GLY A 265 17.10 24.50 12.14
CA GLY A 265 17.50 25.47 13.16
C GLY A 265 16.56 25.69 14.33
#